data_AF-A0A7K2FM40-F1
#
_entry.id   AF-A0A7K2FM40-F1
#
_cell.length_a   1.000
_cell.length_b   1.000
_cell.length_c   1.000
_cell.angle_alpha   90.00
_cell.angle_beta   90.00
_cell.angle_gamma   90.00
#
_symmetry.space_group_name_H-M   'P 1'
#
loop_
_entity.id
_entity.type
_entity.pdbx_description
1 polymer ?
#
loop_
_entity_poly.entity_id
_entity_poly.type
_entity_poly.pdbx_seq_one_letter_code
_entity_poly.pdbx_strand_id
1 'polypeptide(L)'
;MQIQPRQNLLSIWQAVARHCFPGGAWEWGEGGGQSSVADAERLLCLLYPATEAPAFRLDAPDTTQPDVEKSLRSVGDATEIPETLVRVLTEFMERHRAGDTPTFSGGNYFSALGEEDELSKEQRALGVVDAYSLSVTLCLATLGFLKVYQTKTERPGTLQLIESLREATNDRLTAAMVNLLRAFTVDVYTVDSPQGQALCRLLGQGRTPDRMVLQQFQERFRALRAVIRESVVLGVDVEEQLGNENRLFECGWAWSVVRGAPLVETSESIGEQPTGIARAVPYLYFTVVALDGIQDLFSDRTLVLGLLNQEQQKLAEALRLRWTITQQYWSGIARFDDDRWPLEDIPWRTTGQRMESEYFSLCVASILVHDLVRRRATEDDLNRTVGIMERLAERGRVTASITRKDSAVLLHNPGLALPLASDHPLGPPMRWTMTDFSAQLLKRTIQLCALSRNVAAHTRLLQLAERTMDHLWTRRITDGDGVGLWDNVHAIFPDSADRQNQPSWTITERVTECMVAAQQLYNQSPIRSAEPTALAHALLSEATHLLGTEQLEQPAPIAKSQEGAELKGIEADLRRARSLLDTQPGTSCALALNVLSRLDDLARARAAGSQGV
;
A
#
# COMPACT_ATOMS: atom_id res chain seq x y z
N MET A 1 -5.69 -17.30 10.06
CA MET A 1 -4.49 -17.02 10.86
C MET A 1 -4.57 -15.56 11.25
N GLN A 2 -4.28 -15.25 12.52
CA GLN A 2 -4.16 -13.86 12.93
C GLN A 2 -2.95 -13.22 12.22
N ILE A 3 -3.12 -12.00 11.71
CA ILE A 3 -1.99 -11.28 11.11
C ILE A 3 -0.99 -10.93 12.21
N GLN A 4 0.24 -11.42 12.09
CA GLN A 4 1.35 -11.17 13.03
C GLN A 4 2.47 -10.40 12.32
N PRO A 5 2.35 -9.06 12.12
CA PRO A 5 3.23 -8.32 11.22
C PRO A 5 4.70 -8.48 11.58
N ARG A 6 5.04 -8.40 12.88
CA ARG A 6 6.43 -8.52 13.32
C ARG A 6 7.01 -9.90 12.98
N GLN A 7 6.35 -10.97 13.38
CA GLN A 7 6.82 -12.33 13.14
C GLN A 7 6.91 -12.64 11.65
N ASN A 8 5.92 -12.16 10.87
CA ASN A 8 5.87 -12.38 9.44
C ASN A 8 6.99 -11.64 8.70
N LEU A 9 7.24 -10.36 9.04
CA LEU A 9 8.34 -9.58 8.47
C LEU A 9 9.71 -10.22 8.79
N LEU A 10 9.94 -10.66 10.03
CA LEU A 10 11.18 -11.36 10.39
C LEU A 10 11.36 -12.66 9.57
N SER A 11 10.27 -13.41 9.35
CA SER A 11 10.33 -14.61 8.50
C SER A 11 10.61 -14.28 7.03
N ILE A 12 10.06 -13.18 6.50
CA ILE A 12 10.33 -12.70 5.14
C ILE A 12 11.81 -12.31 5.03
N TRP A 13 12.33 -11.53 5.97
CA TRP A 13 13.74 -11.12 6.00
C TRP A 13 14.70 -12.30 6.07
N GLN A 14 14.39 -13.34 6.86
CA GLN A 14 15.18 -14.57 6.86
C GLN A 14 15.17 -15.31 5.52
N ALA A 15 14.04 -15.28 4.80
CA ALA A 15 13.94 -15.90 3.49
C ALA A 15 14.68 -15.08 2.42
N VAL A 16 14.52 -13.76 2.42
CA VAL A 16 15.24 -12.84 1.53
C VAL A 16 16.75 -12.91 1.79
N ALA A 17 17.18 -12.90 3.06
CA ALA A 17 18.59 -12.95 3.42
C ALA A 17 19.25 -14.28 3.03
N ARG A 18 18.52 -15.41 3.08
CA ARG A 18 19.03 -16.70 2.58
C ARG A 18 19.13 -16.72 1.06
N HIS A 19 18.13 -16.16 0.37
CA HIS A 19 18.04 -16.24 -1.08
C HIS A 19 18.95 -15.23 -1.80
N CYS A 20 19.02 -14.00 -1.31
CA CYS A 20 19.76 -12.91 -1.93
C CYS A 20 21.19 -12.75 -1.40
N PHE A 21 21.56 -13.40 -0.29
CA PHE A 21 22.94 -13.38 0.23
C PHE A 21 23.56 -14.77 0.39
N PRO A 22 23.60 -15.61 -0.66
CA PRO A 22 24.31 -16.88 -0.56
C PRO A 22 25.80 -16.60 -0.30
N GLY A 23 26.32 -17.11 0.82
CA GLY A 23 27.71 -16.84 1.22
C GLY A 23 28.00 -15.42 1.75
N GLY A 24 26.97 -14.62 2.03
CA GLY A 24 27.10 -13.31 2.69
C GLY A 24 27.36 -12.12 1.76
N ALA A 25 27.36 -12.33 0.44
CA ALA A 25 27.40 -11.26 -0.56
C ALA A 25 26.08 -11.22 -1.33
N TRP A 26 25.63 -10.04 -1.74
CA TRP A 26 24.38 -9.90 -2.48
C TRP A 26 24.50 -10.50 -3.88
N GLU A 27 23.56 -11.37 -4.25
CA GLU A 27 23.46 -11.94 -5.59
C GLU A 27 22.17 -11.52 -6.29
N TRP A 28 22.32 -10.91 -7.46
CA TRP A 28 21.21 -10.50 -8.31
C TRP A 28 20.61 -11.67 -9.13
N GLY A 29 21.27 -12.84 -9.14
CA GLY A 29 20.88 -14.00 -9.95
C GLY A 29 20.99 -13.75 -11.47
N GLU A 30 20.61 -14.75 -12.27
CA GLU A 30 20.78 -14.72 -13.74
C GLU A 30 19.99 -13.61 -14.45
N GLY A 31 18.87 -13.17 -13.85
CA GLY A 31 18.04 -12.08 -14.35
C GLY A 31 18.42 -10.69 -13.84
N GLY A 32 19.43 -10.58 -12.96
CA GLY A 32 19.86 -9.33 -12.35
C GLY A 32 20.22 -8.25 -13.34
N GLY A 33 19.73 -7.02 -13.15
CA GLY A 33 19.98 -5.88 -14.03
C GLY A 33 19.16 -5.85 -15.31
N GLN A 34 18.40 -6.90 -15.61
CA GLN A 34 17.56 -6.93 -16.80
C GLN A 34 16.23 -6.21 -16.55
N SER A 35 15.72 -6.28 -15.32
CA SER A 35 14.48 -5.64 -14.89
C SER A 35 14.73 -4.75 -13.69
N SER A 36 14.56 -3.44 -13.90
CA SER A 36 14.57 -2.46 -12.81
C SER A 36 13.43 -2.70 -11.81
N VAL A 37 12.33 -3.31 -12.25
CA VAL A 37 11.17 -3.66 -11.41
C VAL A 37 11.55 -4.77 -10.44
N ALA A 38 12.03 -5.91 -10.95
CA ALA A 38 12.34 -7.08 -10.12
C ALA A 38 13.44 -6.78 -9.10
N ASP A 39 14.46 -6.02 -9.51
CA ASP A 39 15.56 -5.66 -8.63
C ASP A 39 15.11 -4.68 -7.53
N ALA A 40 14.23 -3.72 -7.85
CA ALA A 40 13.67 -2.81 -6.85
C ALA A 40 12.75 -3.54 -5.86
N GLU A 41 11.91 -4.46 -6.32
CA GLU A 41 11.03 -5.27 -5.46
C GLU A 41 11.82 -6.05 -4.39
N ARG A 42 12.96 -6.65 -4.78
CA ARG A 42 13.88 -7.36 -3.86
C ARG A 42 14.41 -6.44 -2.77
N LEU A 43 14.89 -5.26 -3.15
CA LEU A 43 15.47 -4.30 -2.21
C LEU A 43 14.40 -3.76 -1.27
N LEU A 44 13.20 -3.49 -1.78
CA LEU A 44 12.06 -3.00 -0.99
C LEU A 44 11.61 -4.01 0.06
N CYS A 45 11.78 -5.32 -0.17
CA CYS A 45 11.53 -6.33 0.86
C CYS A 45 12.36 -6.08 2.15
N LEU A 46 13.55 -5.47 2.04
CA LEU A 46 14.40 -5.09 3.17
C LEU A 46 14.22 -3.62 3.56
N LEU A 47 14.29 -2.72 2.59
CA LEU A 47 14.35 -1.28 2.83
C LEU A 47 13.01 -0.70 3.29
N TYR A 48 11.88 -1.19 2.76
CA TYR A 48 10.58 -0.62 3.11
C TYR A 48 10.25 -0.84 4.60
N PRO A 49 10.33 -2.07 5.17
CA PRO A 49 10.11 -2.23 6.61
C PRO A 49 11.19 -1.54 7.45
N ALA A 50 12.47 -1.55 7.01
CA ALA A 50 13.55 -0.91 7.76
C ALA A 50 13.36 0.60 7.92
N THR A 51 12.59 1.23 7.04
CA THR A 51 12.41 2.68 7.00
C THR A 51 11.05 3.14 7.48
N GLU A 52 9.99 2.36 7.25
CA GLU A 52 8.62 2.67 7.66
C GLU A 52 8.26 2.12 9.04
N ALA A 53 8.97 1.10 9.53
CA ALA A 53 8.71 0.48 10.83
C ALA A 53 9.86 0.71 11.82
N PRO A 54 9.69 1.58 12.84
CA PRO A 54 10.76 1.88 13.80
C PRO A 54 11.38 0.66 14.49
N ALA A 55 10.60 -0.40 14.70
CA ALA A 55 11.05 -1.64 15.35
C ALA A 55 11.87 -2.57 14.44
N PHE A 56 12.02 -2.23 13.17
CA PHE A 56 12.79 -2.96 12.14
C PHE A 56 13.98 -2.14 11.63
N ARG A 57 14.28 -1.01 12.26
CA ARG A 57 15.27 -0.06 11.76
C ARG A 57 16.66 -0.68 11.63
N LEU A 58 17.30 -0.43 10.49
CA LEU A 58 18.65 -0.94 10.16
C LEU A 58 19.71 0.18 10.00
N ASP A 59 19.30 1.45 9.96
CA ASP A 59 20.19 2.62 9.80
C ASP A 59 20.86 3.09 11.10
N ALA A 60 20.52 2.49 12.25
CA ALA A 60 21.00 2.86 13.57
C ALA A 60 21.50 1.63 14.34
N PRO A 61 22.76 1.19 14.10
CA PRO A 61 23.35 -0.02 14.67
C PRO A 61 23.09 -0.21 16.17
N ASP A 62 23.28 0.85 16.96
CA ASP A 62 23.15 0.87 18.44
C ASP A 62 21.76 0.49 18.96
N THR A 63 20.73 0.59 18.10
CA THR A 63 19.32 0.37 18.46
C THR A 63 18.68 -0.80 17.73
N THR A 64 19.47 -1.53 16.95
CA THR A 64 19.00 -2.72 16.21
C THR A 64 18.51 -3.78 17.19
N GLN A 65 17.31 -4.31 16.95
CA GLN A 65 16.72 -5.29 17.87
C GLN A 65 17.36 -6.68 17.66
N PRO A 66 17.56 -7.50 18.72
CA PRO A 66 18.29 -8.77 18.61
C PRO A 66 17.65 -9.79 17.65
N ASP A 67 16.31 -9.81 17.55
CA ASP A 67 15.58 -10.67 16.63
C ASP A 67 15.64 -10.19 15.17
N VAL A 68 15.74 -8.89 14.96
CA VAL A 68 16.02 -8.27 13.66
C VAL A 68 17.42 -8.66 13.18
N GLU A 69 18.45 -8.46 14.01
CA GLU A 69 19.83 -8.86 13.71
C GLU A 69 19.91 -10.37 13.42
N LYS A 70 19.29 -11.19 14.27
CA LYS A 70 19.23 -12.65 14.07
C LYS A 70 18.62 -13.02 12.71
N SER A 71 17.62 -12.28 12.26
CA SER A 71 16.91 -12.56 11.00
C SER A 71 17.75 -12.21 9.77
N LEU A 72 18.70 -11.29 9.90
CA LEU A 72 19.62 -10.86 8.85
C LEU A 72 21.06 -11.33 9.09
N ARG A 73 21.27 -12.36 9.92
CA ARG A 73 22.61 -12.83 10.29
C ARG A 73 23.48 -13.25 9.10
N SER A 74 22.89 -13.69 7.99
CA SER A 74 23.65 -14.00 6.77
C SER A 74 24.15 -12.75 6.03
N VAL A 75 23.58 -11.58 6.32
CA VAL A 75 23.97 -10.28 5.75
C VAL A 75 25.15 -9.67 6.52
N GLY A 76 25.17 -9.86 7.85
CA GLY A 76 26.20 -9.34 8.75
C GLY A 76 25.67 -9.13 10.17
N ASP A 77 26.50 -8.54 11.03
CA ASP A 77 26.08 -8.04 12.35
C ASP A 77 25.39 -6.66 12.27
N ALA A 78 24.92 -6.15 13.41
CA ALA A 78 24.22 -4.85 13.49
C ALA A 78 25.03 -3.66 12.92
N THR A 79 26.36 -3.74 12.86
CA THR A 79 27.23 -2.70 12.29
C THR A 79 27.54 -2.92 10.81
N GLU A 80 27.62 -4.18 10.38
CA GLU A 80 27.91 -4.57 8.99
C GLU A 80 26.68 -4.45 8.09
N ILE A 81 25.48 -4.77 8.60
CA ILE A 81 24.22 -4.73 7.84
C ILE A 81 24.04 -3.39 7.10
N PRO A 82 24.07 -2.22 7.77
CA PRO A 82 23.86 -0.96 7.06
C PRO A 82 24.96 -0.64 6.04
N GLU A 83 26.22 -1.01 6.28
CA GLU A 83 27.30 -0.84 5.29
C GLU A 83 27.06 -1.72 4.05
N THR A 84 26.64 -2.96 4.25
CA THR A 84 26.29 -3.88 3.17
C THR A 84 25.10 -3.35 2.36
N LEU A 85 24.06 -2.83 3.00
CA LEU A 85 22.92 -2.23 2.30
C LEU A 85 23.33 -1.02 1.46
N VAL A 86 24.22 -0.15 1.96
CA VAL A 86 24.76 0.97 1.17
C VAL A 86 25.46 0.45 -0.09
N ARG A 87 26.31 -0.57 0.01
CA ARG A 87 26.99 -1.16 -1.15
C ARG A 87 26.01 -1.72 -2.18
N VAL A 88 25.01 -2.49 -1.74
CA VAL A 88 24.01 -3.11 -2.62
C VAL A 88 23.17 -2.04 -3.32
N LEU A 89 22.79 -0.98 -2.62
CA LEU A 89 22.04 0.13 -3.18
C LEU A 89 22.88 0.92 -4.20
N THR A 90 24.18 1.12 -3.96
CA THR A 90 25.08 1.70 -4.96
C THR A 90 25.14 0.84 -6.21
N GLU A 91 25.31 -0.47 -6.06
CA GLU A 91 25.35 -1.41 -7.18
C GLU A 91 24.04 -1.40 -7.99
N PHE A 92 22.90 -1.26 -7.33
CA PHE A 92 21.61 -1.08 -8.00
C PHE A 92 21.57 0.19 -8.86
N MET A 93 22.00 1.33 -8.29
CA MET A 93 22.00 2.61 -9.00
C MET A 93 22.93 2.60 -10.22
N GLU A 94 24.07 1.91 -10.13
CA GLU A 94 25.02 1.74 -11.23
C GLU A 94 24.48 0.81 -12.32
N ARG A 95 23.87 -0.32 -11.92
CA ARG A 95 23.35 -1.32 -12.86
C ARG A 95 22.14 -0.82 -13.65
N HIS A 96 21.32 0.04 -13.05
CA HIS A 96 20.14 0.65 -13.68
C HIS A 96 20.41 2.09 -14.15
N ARG A 97 21.54 2.26 -14.85
CA ARG A 97 21.96 3.52 -15.46
C ARG A 97 22.57 3.27 -16.84
N ALA A 98 22.27 4.16 -17.80
CA ALA A 98 22.84 4.18 -19.14
C ALA A 98 23.54 5.54 -19.36
N GLY A 99 24.88 5.55 -19.29
CA GLY A 99 25.65 6.79 -19.23
C GLY A 99 25.27 7.60 -17.99
N ASP A 100 24.81 8.83 -18.16
CA ASP A 100 24.34 9.67 -17.06
C ASP A 100 22.83 9.51 -16.78
N THR A 101 22.10 8.69 -17.54
CA THR A 101 20.63 8.59 -17.47
C THR A 101 20.18 7.37 -16.67
N PRO A 102 19.39 7.51 -15.60
CA PRO A 102 18.75 6.38 -14.92
C PRO A 102 17.83 5.58 -15.84
N THR A 103 17.89 4.25 -15.79
CA THR A 103 17.02 3.36 -16.58
C THR A 103 15.94 2.70 -15.72
N PHE A 104 14.83 2.35 -16.36
CA PHE A 104 13.60 1.88 -15.69
C PHE A 104 13.01 0.65 -16.39
N SER A 105 13.87 -0.25 -16.88
CA SER A 105 13.47 -1.38 -17.72
C SER A 105 12.44 -2.29 -17.04
N GLY A 106 11.38 -2.65 -17.77
CA GLY A 106 10.44 -3.69 -17.33
C GLY A 106 11.04 -5.10 -17.41
N GLY A 107 11.97 -5.34 -18.34
CA GLY A 107 12.73 -6.59 -18.43
C GLY A 107 11.84 -7.81 -18.69
N ASN A 108 11.97 -8.83 -17.84
CA ASN A 108 11.26 -10.10 -17.93
C ASN A 108 9.76 -10.02 -17.60
N TYR A 109 9.26 -8.90 -17.06
CA TYR A 109 7.82 -8.69 -16.88
C TYR A 109 7.09 -8.45 -18.20
N PHE A 110 7.79 -8.01 -19.24
CA PHE A 110 7.23 -7.96 -20.59
C PHE A 110 7.26 -9.35 -21.22
N SER A 111 6.13 -9.71 -21.83
CA SER A 111 6.04 -10.85 -22.74
C SER A 111 5.42 -10.44 -24.06
N ALA A 112 5.66 -11.22 -25.11
CA ALA A 112 4.97 -11.03 -26.38
C ALA A 112 3.51 -11.47 -26.25
N LEU A 113 2.65 -10.87 -27.08
CA LEU A 113 1.25 -11.26 -27.17
C LEU A 113 1.08 -12.62 -27.85
N GLY A 114 1.90 -12.92 -28.87
CA GLY A 114 2.00 -14.24 -29.50
C GLY A 114 2.87 -15.19 -28.69
N GLU A 115 2.45 -16.45 -28.55
CA GLU A 115 3.18 -17.45 -27.74
C GLU A 115 4.52 -17.87 -28.35
N GLU A 116 4.67 -17.76 -29.66
CA GLU A 116 5.92 -18.10 -30.39
C GLU A 116 6.82 -16.87 -30.64
N ASP A 117 6.36 -15.66 -30.27
CA ASP A 117 7.09 -14.42 -30.51
C ASP A 117 8.09 -14.14 -29.38
N GLU A 118 9.31 -13.72 -29.74
CA GLU A 118 10.31 -13.23 -28.78
C GLU A 118 10.42 -11.71 -28.83
N LEU A 119 10.46 -11.08 -27.66
CA LEU A 119 10.71 -9.63 -27.56
C LEU A 119 12.18 -9.31 -27.85
N SER A 120 12.44 -8.18 -28.48
CA SER A 120 13.80 -7.66 -28.66
C SER A 120 14.41 -7.15 -27.35
N LYS A 121 15.73 -6.94 -27.32
CA LYS A 121 16.40 -6.30 -26.17
C LYS A 121 15.91 -4.87 -25.92
N GLU A 122 15.64 -4.13 -27.00
CA GLU A 122 15.10 -2.77 -26.93
C GLU A 122 13.71 -2.76 -26.30
N GLN A 123 12.83 -3.70 -26.68
CA GLN A 123 11.50 -3.82 -26.07
C GLN A 123 11.57 -4.16 -24.57
N ARG A 124 12.51 -5.01 -24.15
CA ARG A 124 12.70 -5.33 -22.73
C ARG A 124 13.29 -4.16 -21.93
N ALA A 125 14.06 -3.29 -22.57
CA ALA A 125 14.69 -2.13 -21.94
C ALA A 125 13.72 -0.95 -21.72
N LEU A 126 12.50 -1.02 -22.26
CA LEU A 126 11.52 0.06 -22.16
C LEU A 126 11.14 0.35 -20.70
N GLY A 127 11.02 1.65 -20.41
CA GLY A 127 10.51 2.15 -19.15
C GLY A 127 9.02 1.83 -18.98
N VAL A 128 8.60 1.54 -17.75
CA VAL A 128 7.20 1.24 -17.40
C VAL A 128 6.81 2.01 -16.14
N VAL A 129 5.54 2.41 -16.02
CA VAL A 129 5.03 3.16 -14.86
C VAL A 129 5.30 2.43 -13.54
N ASP A 130 5.28 1.11 -13.55
CA ASP A 130 5.61 0.29 -12.38
C ASP A 130 7.04 0.57 -11.86
N ALA A 131 8.02 0.59 -12.77
CA ALA A 131 9.41 0.89 -12.44
C ALA A 131 9.59 2.34 -11.95
N TYR A 132 8.87 3.31 -12.53
CA TYR A 132 8.94 4.69 -12.06
C TYR A 132 8.37 4.82 -10.64
N SER A 133 7.23 4.18 -10.38
CA SER A 133 6.56 4.18 -9.07
C SER A 133 7.41 3.50 -8.00
N LEU A 134 7.90 2.28 -8.25
CA LEU A 134 8.78 1.56 -7.32
C LEU A 134 10.07 2.35 -7.05
N SER A 135 10.59 3.05 -8.06
CA SER A 135 11.80 3.87 -7.88
C SER A 135 11.56 5.07 -6.96
N VAL A 136 10.36 5.67 -6.97
CA VAL A 136 10.02 6.72 -6.00
C VAL A 136 10.10 6.17 -4.58
N THR A 137 9.42 5.05 -4.31
CA THR A 137 9.41 4.39 -3.00
C THR A 137 10.82 3.98 -2.55
N LEU A 138 11.58 3.33 -3.43
CA LEU A 138 12.95 2.88 -3.14
C LEU A 138 13.91 4.04 -2.88
N CYS A 139 13.84 5.11 -3.68
CA CYS A 139 14.68 6.28 -3.48
C CYS A 139 14.35 6.99 -2.16
N LEU A 140 13.08 7.14 -1.79
CA LEU A 140 12.68 7.74 -0.52
C LEU A 140 13.09 6.88 0.70
N ALA A 141 12.97 5.55 0.58
CA ALA A 141 13.48 4.64 1.59
C ALA A 141 15.00 4.81 1.76
N THR A 142 15.74 4.79 0.64
CA THR A 142 17.20 4.98 0.59
C THR A 142 17.63 6.33 1.17
N LEU A 143 17.07 7.44 0.72
CA LEU A 143 17.44 8.78 1.20
C LEU A 143 17.23 8.93 2.71
N GLY A 144 16.09 8.43 3.22
CA GLY A 144 15.84 8.50 4.66
C GLY A 144 16.72 7.56 5.47
N PHE A 145 17.05 6.36 4.95
CA PHE A 145 18.02 5.46 5.54
C PHE A 145 19.41 6.12 5.63
N LEU A 146 19.89 6.68 4.53
CA LEU A 146 21.19 7.37 4.45
C LEU A 146 21.26 8.57 5.38
N LYS A 147 20.17 9.34 5.49
CA LYS A 147 20.11 10.53 6.36
C LYS A 147 20.35 10.16 7.83
N VAL A 148 19.83 9.03 8.29
CA VAL A 148 20.07 8.56 9.66
C VAL A 148 21.45 7.91 9.77
N TYR A 149 21.78 6.97 8.88
CA TYR A 149 23.02 6.20 8.98
C TYR A 149 24.29 7.05 8.87
N GLN A 150 24.27 8.13 8.07
CA GLN A 150 25.39 9.08 7.99
C GLN A 150 25.76 9.66 9.37
N THR A 151 24.80 9.81 10.28
CA THR A 151 25.06 10.32 11.64
C THR A 151 25.62 9.27 12.61
N LYS A 152 25.70 8.01 12.16
CA LYS A 152 26.05 6.83 12.96
C LYS A 152 27.38 6.20 12.57
N THR A 153 28.01 6.66 11.49
CA THR A 153 29.29 6.14 11.01
C THR A 153 30.33 7.26 10.90
N GLU A 154 31.56 6.98 11.34
CA GLU A 154 32.70 7.89 11.23
C GLU A 154 33.70 7.42 10.16
N ARG A 155 33.45 6.27 9.50
CA ARG A 155 34.37 5.68 8.52
C ARG A 155 34.42 6.53 7.25
N PRO A 156 35.58 7.12 6.87
CA PRO A 156 35.64 8.03 5.73
C PRO A 156 35.20 7.41 4.40
N GLY A 157 35.56 6.16 4.14
CA GLY A 157 35.16 5.45 2.92
C GLY A 157 33.64 5.21 2.83
N THR A 158 33.01 4.88 3.97
CA THR A 158 31.55 4.72 4.05
C THR A 158 30.85 6.07 3.84
N LEU A 159 31.36 7.15 4.43
CA LEU A 159 30.79 8.49 4.25
C LEU A 159 30.86 8.97 2.78
N GLN A 160 31.95 8.68 2.08
CA GLN A 160 32.07 8.95 0.64
C GLN A 160 31.05 8.15 -0.18
N LEU A 161 30.92 6.86 0.12
CA LEU A 161 29.96 5.99 -0.57
C LEU A 161 28.50 6.43 -0.33
N ILE A 162 28.18 6.87 0.89
CA ILE A 162 26.89 7.45 1.25
C ILE A 162 26.59 8.70 0.41
N GLU A 163 27.59 9.57 0.20
CA GLU A 163 27.38 10.79 -0.58
C GLU A 163 27.16 10.49 -2.07
N SER A 164 28.00 9.64 -2.67
CA SER A 164 27.82 9.19 -4.05
C SER A 164 26.47 8.50 -4.27
N LEU A 165 26.06 7.64 -3.33
CA LEU A 165 24.75 6.99 -3.39
C LEU A 165 23.62 8.01 -3.27
N ARG A 166 23.75 9.03 -2.40
CA ARG A 166 22.74 10.09 -2.25
C ARG A 166 22.55 10.87 -3.54
N GLU A 167 23.62 11.26 -4.20
CA GLU A 167 23.58 11.95 -5.51
C GLU A 167 22.86 11.08 -6.54
N ALA A 168 23.29 9.83 -6.72
CA ALA A 168 22.69 8.91 -7.68
C ALA A 168 21.20 8.62 -7.37
N THR A 169 20.84 8.56 -6.10
CA THR A 169 19.45 8.37 -5.65
C THR A 169 18.59 9.59 -5.97
N ASN A 170 19.12 10.80 -5.83
CA ASN A 170 18.43 12.04 -6.20
C ASN A 170 18.19 12.13 -7.71
N ASP A 171 19.19 11.81 -8.54
CA ASP A 171 19.04 11.76 -10.01
C ASP A 171 17.90 10.83 -10.40
N ARG A 172 17.93 9.60 -9.85
CA ARG A 172 16.94 8.57 -10.16
C ARG A 172 15.55 8.96 -9.67
N LEU A 173 15.43 9.54 -8.48
CA LEU A 173 14.15 10.03 -7.95
C LEU A 173 13.56 11.10 -8.87
N THR A 174 14.36 12.09 -9.25
CA THR A 174 13.93 13.16 -10.16
C THR A 174 13.51 12.59 -11.53
N ALA A 175 14.31 11.68 -12.11
CA ALA A 175 13.99 11.04 -13.38
C ALA A 175 12.68 10.22 -13.32
N ALA A 176 12.45 9.50 -12.21
CA ALA A 176 11.22 8.74 -11.99
C ALA A 176 10.00 9.66 -11.91
N MET A 177 10.10 10.78 -11.18
CA MET A 177 9.02 11.78 -11.06
C MET A 177 8.69 12.43 -12.41
N VAL A 178 9.72 12.78 -13.19
CA VAL A 178 9.55 13.32 -14.55
C VAL A 178 8.85 12.30 -15.45
N ASN A 179 9.27 11.03 -15.44
CA ASN A 179 8.62 10.01 -16.25
C ASN A 179 7.18 9.71 -15.80
N LEU A 180 6.87 9.79 -14.50
CA LEU A 180 5.49 9.71 -14.00
C LEU A 180 4.63 10.89 -14.49
N LEU A 181 5.17 12.11 -14.54
CA LEU A 181 4.46 13.27 -15.09
C LEU A 181 4.15 13.08 -16.58
N ARG A 182 5.11 12.55 -17.34
CA ARG A 182 4.99 12.33 -18.80
C ARG A 182 4.20 11.07 -19.17
N ALA A 183 3.93 10.19 -18.22
CA ALA A 183 3.06 9.03 -18.38
C ALA A 183 1.59 9.31 -18.00
N PHE A 184 1.31 10.44 -17.36
CA PHE A 184 -0.06 10.87 -17.08
C PHE A 184 -0.77 11.26 -18.37
N THR A 185 -2.03 10.87 -18.50
CA THR A 185 -2.83 11.08 -19.71
C THR A 185 -4.28 11.41 -19.39
N VAL A 186 -4.90 12.18 -20.29
CA VAL A 186 -6.34 12.42 -20.34
C VAL A 186 -6.82 12.05 -21.73
N ASP A 187 -7.56 10.94 -21.83
CA ASP A 187 -8.15 10.48 -23.08
C ASP A 187 -9.52 11.15 -23.25
N VAL A 188 -9.73 11.86 -24.36
CA VAL A 188 -10.94 12.65 -24.63
C VAL A 188 -11.61 12.13 -25.88
N TYR A 189 -12.89 11.80 -25.79
CA TYR A 189 -13.60 11.12 -26.88
C TYR A 189 -15.06 11.53 -26.97
N THR A 190 -15.67 11.29 -28.14
CA THR A 190 -17.09 11.57 -28.37
C THR A 190 -17.96 10.44 -27.81
N VAL A 191 -19.23 10.73 -27.50
CA VAL A 191 -20.19 9.71 -27.06
C VAL A 191 -20.37 8.60 -28.09
N ASP A 192 -20.33 8.94 -29.38
CA ASP A 192 -20.50 7.98 -30.47
C ASP A 192 -19.26 7.09 -30.71
N SER A 193 -18.12 7.45 -30.12
CA SER A 193 -16.94 6.60 -30.18
C SER A 193 -17.19 5.29 -29.42
N PRO A 194 -16.51 4.19 -29.78
CA PRO A 194 -16.67 2.94 -29.05
C PRO A 194 -16.35 3.04 -27.55
N GLN A 195 -15.38 3.88 -27.17
CA GLN A 195 -15.04 4.18 -25.79
C GLN A 195 -16.16 4.97 -25.10
N GLY A 196 -16.71 5.98 -25.76
CA GLY A 196 -17.86 6.75 -25.27
C GLY A 196 -19.08 5.89 -25.01
N GLN A 197 -19.42 5.01 -25.95
CA GLN A 197 -20.51 4.05 -25.78
C GLN A 197 -20.24 3.06 -24.63
N ALA A 198 -19.00 2.61 -24.47
CA ALA A 198 -18.63 1.73 -23.37
C ALA A 198 -18.79 2.44 -22.01
N LEU A 199 -18.34 3.69 -21.90
CA LEU A 199 -18.50 4.50 -20.69
C LEU A 199 -19.99 4.78 -20.40
N CYS A 200 -20.77 5.17 -21.40
CA CYS A 200 -22.21 5.41 -21.22
C CYS A 200 -22.95 4.17 -20.73
N ARG A 201 -22.64 2.98 -21.28
CA ARG A 201 -23.23 1.71 -20.82
C ARG A 201 -22.82 1.37 -19.38
N LEU A 202 -21.56 1.59 -19.04
CA LEU A 202 -21.04 1.36 -17.69
C LEU A 202 -21.74 2.26 -16.66
N LEU A 203 -21.84 3.55 -16.95
CA LEU A 203 -22.43 4.55 -16.05
C LEU A 203 -23.96 4.43 -15.98
N GLY A 204 -24.62 4.22 -17.13
CA GLY A 204 -26.07 4.08 -17.20
C GLY A 204 -26.58 2.68 -16.83
N GLN A 205 -25.68 1.71 -16.63
CA GLN A 205 -25.98 0.30 -16.29
C GLN A 205 -27.09 -0.33 -17.16
N GLY A 206 -27.19 0.10 -18.42
CA GLY A 206 -28.24 -0.32 -19.37
C GLY A 206 -29.66 0.17 -19.06
N ARG A 207 -29.83 1.04 -18.07
CA ARG A 207 -31.13 1.57 -17.62
C ARG A 207 -31.35 3.03 -18.04
N THR A 208 -30.27 3.79 -18.17
CA THR A 208 -30.30 5.22 -18.47
C THR A 208 -29.90 5.48 -19.93
N PRO A 209 -30.66 6.27 -20.70
CA PRO A 209 -30.28 6.64 -22.06
C PRO A 209 -28.96 7.43 -22.11
N ASP A 210 -28.11 7.18 -23.10
CA ASP A 210 -26.78 7.79 -23.25
C ASP A 210 -26.79 9.32 -23.14
N ARG A 211 -27.83 9.99 -23.66
CA ARG A 211 -28.00 11.45 -23.56
C ARG A 211 -28.14 11.93 -22.12
N MET A 212 -28.87 11.21 -21.28
CA MET A 212 -29.02 11.55 -19.85
C MET A 212 -27.73 11.29 -19.10
N VAL A 213 -27.03 10.18 -19.42
CA VAL A 213 -25.71 9.88 -18.85
C VAL A 213 -24.72 11.00 -19.18
N LEU A 214 -24.69 11.47 -20.44
CA LEU A 214 -23.84 12.58 -20.85
C LEU A 214 -24.15 13.85 -20.05
N GLN A 215 -25.42 14.22 -19.91
CA GLN A 215 -25.81 15.42 -19.16
C GLN A 215 -25.36 15.34 -17.69
N GLN A 216 -25.61 14.21 -17.03
CA GLN A 216 -25.18 13.99 -15.66
C GLN A 216 -23.66 13.99 -15.53
N PHE A 217 -22.95 13.42 -16.50
CA PHE A 217 -21.49 13.44 -16.57
C PHE A 217 -20.96 14.88 -16.67
N GLN A 218 -21.55 15.69 -17.55
CA GLN A 218 -21.18 17.10 -17.70
C GLN A 218 -21.38 17.88 -16.40
N GLU A 219 -22.53 17.72 -15.76
CA GLU A 219 -22.84 18.40 -14.50
C GLU A 219 -21.87 17.99 -13.39
N ARG A 220 -21.61 16.69 -13.24
CA ARG A 220 -20.73 16.14 -12.19
C ARG A 220 -19.27 16.52 -12.38
N PHE A 221 -18.76 16.49 -13.61
CA PHE A 221 -17.34 16.68 -13.91
C PHE A 221 -16.98 18.06 -14.46
N ARG A 222 -17.92 19.03 -14.45
CA ARG A 222 -17.66 20.41 -14.90
C ARG A 222 -16.46 21.04 -14.20
N ALA A 223 -16.44 20.99 -12.86
CA ALA A 223 -15.35 21.56 -12.06
C ALA A 223 -14.01 20.85 -12.32
N LEU A 224 -14.03 19.52 -12.39
CA LEU A 224 -12.83 18.74 -12.66
C LEU A 224 -12.24 19.03 -14.03
N ARG A 225 -13.10 19.13 -15.05
CA ARG A 225 -12.70 19.52 -16.42
C ARG A 225 -12.03 20.89 -16.45
N ALA A 226 -12.57 21.88 -15.73
CA ALA A 226 -11.97 23.20 -15.64
C ALA A 226 -10.56 23.14 -15.03
N VAL A 227 -10.40 22.42 -13.90
CA VAL A 227 -9.11 22.22 -13.24
C VAL A 227 -8.09 21.57 -14.18
N ILE A 228 -8.48 20.53 -14.92
CA ILE A 228 -7.57 19.86 -15.87
C ILE A 228 -7.09 20.86 -16.94
N ARG A 229 -8.00 21.63 -17.52
CA ARG A 229 -7.67 22.61 -18.58
C ARG A 229 -6.78 23.75 -18.09
N GLU A 230 -6.98 24.22 -16.87
CA GLU A 230 -6.26 25.38 -16.34
C GLU A 230 -4.89 25.01 -15.75
N SER A 231 -4.73 23.79 -15.23
CA SER A 231 -3.60 23.44 -14.37
C SER A 231 -2.73 22.29 -14.88
N VAL A 232 -3.09 21.63 -15.99
CA VAL A 232 -2.34 20.48 -16.51
C VAL A 232 -1.96 20.69 -17.97
N VAL A 233 -0.66 20.76 -18.24
CA VAL A 233 -0.12 20.78 -19.61
C VAL A 233 -0.14 19.36 -20.17
N LEU A 234 -0.98 19.11 -21.17
CA LEU A 234 -1.20 17.79 -21.79
C LEU A 234 -0.92 17.78 -23.30
N GLY A 235 -0.69 18.95 -23.89
CA GLY A 235 -0.55 19.16 -25.33
C GLY A 235 -1.76 19.87 -25.93
N VAL A 236 -1.54 20.65 -26.99
CA VAL A 236 -2.52 21.58 -27.58
C VAL A 236 -3.83 20.89 -27.99
N ASP A 237 -3.74 19.70 -28.59
CA ASP A 237 -4.92 18.97 -29.09
C ASP A 237 -5.86 18.49 -27.97
N VAL A 238 -5.31 18.11 -26.81
CA VAL A 238 -6.11 17.62 -25.67
C VAL A 238 -6.84 18.79 -24.99
N GLU A 239 -6.16 19.94 -24.85
CA GLU A 239 -6.71 21.14 -24.24
C GLU A 239 -7.88 21.72 -25.05
N GLU A 240 -7.77 21.72 -26.39
CA GLU A 240 -8.85 22.12 -27.29
C GLU A 240 -10.06 21.17 -27.18
N GLN A 241 -9.81 19.86 -27.18
CA GLN A 241 -10.88 18.86 -27.08
C GLN A 241 -11.60 18.90 -25.72
N LEU A 242 -10.89 19.13 -24.62
CA LEU A 242 -11.50 19.32 -23.30
C LEU A 242 -12.38 20.57 -23.23
N GLY A 243 -12.14 21.57 -24.08
CA GLY A 243 -12.99 22.75 -24.21
C GLY A 243 -14.40 22.45 -24.72
N ASN A 244 -14.61 21.31 -25.38
CA ASN A 244 -15.93 20.88 -25.82
C ASN A 244 -16.65 20.08 -24.73
N GLU A 245 -17.68 20.68 -24.13
CA GLU A 245 -18.49 20.07 -23.07
C GLU A 245 -19.23 18.80 -23.52
N ASN A 246 -19.47 18.61 -24.83
CA ASN A 246 -20.14 17.42 -25.37
C ASN A 246 -19.21 16.20 -25.51
N ARG A 247 -17.96 16.29 -25.06
CA ARG A 247 -17.03 15.16 -25.03
C ARG A 247 -17.01 14.48 -23.67
N LEU A 248 -16.77 13.19 -23.65
CA LEU A 248 -16.42 12.43 -22.46
C LEU A 248 -14.90 12.43 -22.31
N PHE A 249 -14.41 12.11 -21.10
CA PHE A 249 -12.99 11.94 -20.86
C PHE A 249 -12.71 10.92 -19.77
N GLU A 250 -11.50 10.37 -19.79
CA GLU A 250 -10.89 9.55 -18.75
C GLU A 250 -9.49 10.05 -18.43
N CYS A 251 -9.03 9.90 -17.19
CA CYS A 251 -7.67 10.27 -16.81
C CYS A 251 -7.00 9.25 -15.91
N GLY A 252 -5.67 9.24 -15.94
CA GLY A 252 -4.84 8.33 -15.17
C GLY A 252 -3.46 8.20 -15.80
N TRP A 253 -2.84 7.04 -15.63
CA TRP A 253 -1.52 6.77 -16.19
C TRP A 253 -1.61 5.76 -17.34
N ALA A 254 -0.91 6.06 -18.43
CA ALA A 254 -0.60 5.08 -19.45
C ALA A 254 0.40 4.04 -18.90
N TRP A 255 0.76 3.04 -19.69
CA TRP A 255 1.70 2.01 -19.25
C TRP A 255 3.16 2.47 -19.24
N SER A 256 3.50 3.48 -20.05
CA SER A 256 4.81 4.11 -20.14
C SER A 256 4.65 5.60 -20.50
N VAL A 257 5.75 6.30 -20.79
CA VAL A 257 5.72 7.69 -21.25
C VAL A 257 4.85 7.81 -22.51
N VAL A 258 3.90 8.73 -22.46
CA VAL A 258 2.93 8.96 -23.53
C VAL A 258 3.63 9.56 -24.74
N ARG A 259 3.32 9.07 -25.93
CA ARG A 259 3.82 9.65 -27.18
C ARG A 259 3.48 11.13 -27.28
N GLY A 260 4.47 11.93 -27.64
CA GLY A 260 4.30 13.37 -27.80
C GLY A 260 4.14 14.12 -26.47
N ALA A 261 4.30 13.44 -25.32
CA ALA A 261 4.34 14.12 -24.03
C ALA A 261 5.48 15.14 -24.02
N PRO A 262 5.20 16.40 -23.63
CA PRO A 262 6.21 17.44 -23.61
C PRO A 262 7.35 17.06 -22.66
N LEU A 263 8.53 17.63 -22.91
CA LEU A 263 9.64 17.53 -21.98
C LEU A 263 9.30 18.32 -20.71
N VAL A 264 9.70 17.79 -19.57
CA VAL A 264 9.55 18.48 -18.28
C VAL A 264 10.80 19.32 -18.06
N GLU A 265 10.64 20.64 -17.93
CA GLU A 265 11.75 21.51 -17.55
C GLU A 265 12.16 21.20 -16.11
N THR A 266 13.45 20.96 -15.89
CA THR A 266 14.03 20.68 -14.57
C THR A 266 15.46 21.23 -14.53
N SER A 267 15.89 21.72 -13.37
CA SER A 267 17.27 22.16 -13.14
C SER A 267 18.21 21.01 -12.80
N GLU A 268 17.69 19.82 -12.53
CA GLU A 268 18.46 18.64 -12.16
C GLU A 268 18.99 17.90 -13.39
N SER A 269 20.21 17.37 -13.30
CA SER A 269 20.83 16.61 -14.38
C SER A 269 20.35 15.16 -14.40
N ILE A 270 19.20 14.92 -15.04
CA ILE A 270 18.60 13.57 -15.16
C ILE A 270 18.91 12.84 -16.47
N GLY A 271 19.83 13.39 -17.28
CA GLY A 271 20.13 12.87 -18.61
C GLY A 271 19.03 13.14 -19.64
N GLU A 272 18.99 12.36 -20.71
CA GLU A 272 18.02 12.52 -21.79
C GLU A 272 16.66 11.95 -21.38
N GLN A 273 15.61 12.77 -21.50
CA GLN A 273 14.24 12.32 -21.27
C GLN A 273 13.78 11.44 -22.44
N PRO A 274 13.34 10.19 -22.20
CA PRO A 274 13.07 9.23 -23.28
C PRO A 274 11.91 9.67 -24.16
N THR A 275 11.94 9.28 -25.44
CA THR A 275 10.82 9.49 -26.36
C THR A 275 9.63 8.63 -25.92
N GLY A 276 8.44 9.23 -25.89
CA GLY A 276 7.22 8.51 -25.51
C GLY A 276 6.76 7.52 -26.57
N ILE A 277 6.37 6.33 -26.11
CA ILE A 277 5.93 5.21 -26.96
C ILE A 277 4.50 4.75 -26.67
N ALA A 278 4.00 5.01 -25.46
CA ALA A 278 2.68 4.57 -25.07
C ALA A 278 1.61 5.43 -25.76
N ARG A 279 0.51 4.78 -26.14
CA ARG A 279 -0.69 5.50 -26.55
C ARG A 279 -1.25 6.28 -25.36
N ALA A 280 -1.83 7.45 -25.62
CA ALA A 280 -2.50 8.31 -24.63
C ALA A 280 -3.85 7.70 -24.13
N VAL A 281 -3.79 6.53 -23.49
CA VAL A 281 -4.95 5.84 -22.91
C VAL A 281 -4.61 5.45 -21.47
N PRO A 282 -5.46 5.78 -20.48
CA PRO A 282 -5.21 5.38 -19.11
C PRO A 282 -5.44 3.87 -18.91
N TYR A 283 -4.61 3.29 -18.06
CA TYR A 283 -4.70 1.90 -17.63
C TYR A 283 -4.98 1.87 -16.14
N LEU A 284 -6.05 1.17 -15.73
CA LEU A 284 -6.44 1.09 -14.31
C LEU A 284 -5.32 0.56 -13.40
N TYR A 285 -4.60 -0.47 -13.84
CA TYR A 285 -3.47 -1.03 -13.09
C TYR A 285 -2.35 -0.01 -12.87
N PHE A 286 -1.79 0.54 -13.94
CA PHE A 286 -0.71 1.52 -13.86
C PHE A 286 -1.13 2.80 -13.14
N THR A 287 -2.42 3.15 -13.23
CA THR A 287 -3.01 4.23 -12.44
C THR A 287 -2.95 3.92 -10.94
N VAL A 288 -3.37 2.73 -10.50
CA VAL A 288 -3.28 2.35 -9.08
C VAL A 288 -1.83 2.32 -8.60
N VAL A 289 -0.92 1.75 -9.40
CA VAL A 289 0.51 1.71 -9.07
C VAL A 289 1.08 3.12 -8.92
N ALA A 290 0.84 4.01 -9.87
CA ALA A 290 1.27 5.40 -9.77
C ALA A 290 0.68 6.13 -8.56
N LEU A 291 -0.60 5.88 -8.21
CA LEU A 291 -1.22 6.47 -7.03
C LEU A 291 -0.54 6.01 -5.72
N ASP A 292 -0.15 4.74 -5.63
CA ASP A 292 0.58 4.19 -4.47
C ASP A 292 1.96 4.86 -4.34
N GLY A 293 2.79 4.90 -5.40
CA GLY A 293 4.13 5.49 -5.31
C GLY A 293 4.13 7.01 -5.11
N ILE A 294 3.18 7.74 -5.73
CA ILE A 294 3.05 9.19 -5.52
C ILE A 294 2.66 9.51 -4.07
N GLN A 295 1.92 8.62 -3.39
CA GLN A 295 1.54 8.83 -1.99
C GLN A 295 2.78 8.92 -1.08
N ASP A 296 3.85 8.19 -1.37
CA ASP A 296 5.08 8.19 -0.56
C ASP A 296 5.80 9.55 -0.55
N LEU A 297 5.66 10.35 -1.62
CA LEU A 297 6.20 11.71 -1.70
C LEU A 297 5.62 12.66 -0.64
N PHE A 298 4.43 12.33 -0.12
CA PHE A 298 3.72 13.15 0.87
C PHE A 298 3.51 12.43 2.20
N SER A 299 4.18 11.31 2.42
CA SER A 299 4.14 10.63 3.71
C SER A 299 4.69 11.54 4.82
N ASP A 300 4.18 11.38 6.04
CA ASP A 300 4.66 12.13 7.20
C ASP A 300 6.19 12.00 7.36
N ARG A 301 6.73 10.81 7.08
CA ARG A 301 8.17 10.55 7.11
C ARG A 301 8.92 11.40 6.09
N THR A 302 8.51 11.38 4.81
CA THR A 302 9.15 12.16 3.74
C THR A 302 9.16 13.66 4.08
N LEU A 303 8.05 14.17 4.60
CA LEU A 303 7.90 15.57 5.00
C LEU A 303 8.74 15.92 6.23
N VAL A 304 8.68 15.13 7.31
CA VAL A 304 9.41 15.37 8.56
C VAL A 304 10.92 15.26 8.35
N LEU A 305 11.36 14.29 7.55
CA LEU A 305 12.77 14.14 7.22
C LEU A 305 13.24 15.09 6.13
N GLY A 306 12.37 15.85 5.46
CA GLY A 306 12.77 16.77 4.39
C GLY A 306 13.63 16.09 3.33
N LEU A 307 13.15 14.95 2.79
CA LEU A 307 13.93 14.11 1.87
C LEU A 307 14.01 14.69 0.45
N LEU A 308 13.08 15.58 0.10
CA LEU A 308 12.99 16.17 -1.24
C LEU A 308 13.76 17.49 -1.30
N ASN A 309 14.56 17.65 -2.34
CA ASN A 309 15.17 18.93 -2.70
C ASN A 309 14.13 19.91 -3.29
N GLN A 310 14.52 21.16 -3.54
CA GLN A 310 13.58 22.20 -4.02
C GLN A 310 12.91 21.84 -5.35
N GLU A 311 13.66 21.27 -6.30
CA GLU A 311 13.12 20.92 -7.61
C GLU A 311 12.18 19.71 -7.53
N GLN A 312 12.57 18.69 -6.75
CA GLN A 312 11.72 17.54 -6.45
C GLN A 312 10.43 17.94 -5.73
N GLN A 313 10.45 18.95 -4.85
CA GLN A 313 9.22 19.47 -4.24
C GLN A 313 8.24 20.04 -5.28
N LYS A 314 8.73 20.80 -6.27
CA LYS A 314 7.89 21.30 -7.37
C LYS A 314 7.30 20.16 -8.21
N LEU A 315 8.14 19.17 -8.55
CA LEU A 315 7.70 17.98 -9.28
C LEU A 315 6.66 17.17 -8.47
N ALA A 316 6.85 17.06 -7.15
CA ALA A 316 5.90 16.42 -6.26
C ALA A 316 4.56 17.16 -6.29
N GLU A 317 4.53 18.48 -6.15
CA GLU A 317 3.29 19.26 -6.24
C GLU A 317 2.55 19.05 -7.58
N ALA A 318 3.28 19.00 -8.69
CA ALA A 318 2.71 18.70 -10.01
C ALA A 318 2.13 17.28 -10.10
N LEU A 319 2.77 16.29 -9.46
CA LEU A 319 2.25 14.92 -9.35
C LEU A 319 1.04 14.85 -8.41
N ARG A 320 1.04 15.58 -7.30
CA ARG A 320 -0.07 15.66 -6.33
C ARG A 320 -1.35 16.17 -6.98
N LEU A 321 -1.23 17.17 -7.86
CA LEU A 321 -2.36 17.67 -8.63
C LEU A 321 -2.99 16.56 -9.49
N ARG A 322 -2.17 15.85 -10.28
CA ARG A 322 -2.61 14.73 -11.14
C ARG A 322 -3.19 13.57 -10.34
N TRP A 323 -2.57 13.26 -9.21
CA TRP A 323 -3.07 12.27 -8.24
C TRP A 323 -4.47 12.65 -7.73
N THR A 324 -4.66 13.92 -7.34
CA THR A 324 -5.95 14.43 -6.86
C THR A 324 -7.02 14.39 -7.95
N ILE A 325 -6.68 14.84 -9.16
CA ILE A 325 -7.56 14.81 -10.34
C ILE A 325 -8.04 13.38 -10.63
N THR A 326 -7.10 12.43 -10.66
CA THR A 326 -7.38 11.02 -10.94
C THR A 326 -8.31 10.41 -9.92
N GLN A 327 -8.06 10.65 -8.63
CA GLN A 327 -8.94 10.17 -7.57
C GLN A 327 -10.34 10.74 -7.66
N GLN A 328 -10.46 12.05 -7.89
CA GLN A 328 -11.76 12.71 -8.03
C GLN A 328 -12.53 12.16 -9.23
N TYR A 329 -11.84 11.94 -10.35
CA TYR A 329 -12.42 11.31 -11.53
C TYR A 329 -12.94 9.91 -11.21
N TRP A 330 -12.08 8.98 -10.80
CA TRP A 330 -12.44 7.57 -10.61
C TRP A 330 -13.39 7.35 -9.43
N SER A 331 -13.27 8.10 -8.33
CA SER A 331 -14.26 8.09 -7.24
C SER A 331 -15.61 8.62 -7.74
N GLY A 332 -15.58 9.64 -8.61
CA GLY A 332 -16.76 10.16 -9.28
C GLY A 332 -17.46 9.12 -10.16
N ILE A 333 -16.68 8.35 -10.93
CA ILE A 333 -17.15 7.28 -11.84
C ILE A 333 -17.64 6.05 -11.06
N ALA A 334 -16.91 5.62 -10.05
CA ALA A 334 -17.27 4.46 -9.22
C ALA A 334 -18.61 4.63 -8.52
N ARG A 335 -18.95 5.88 -8.15
CA ARG A 335 -20.15 6.30 -7.39
C ARG A 335 -21.03 7.23 -8.21
N PHE A 336 -21.09 7.01 -9.52
CA PHE A 336 -21.72 7.95 -10.45
C PHE A 336 -23.21 8.15 -10.18
N ASP A 337 -23.89 7.06 -9.82
CA ASP A 337 -25.29 7.01 -9.44
C ASP A 337 -25.40 6.81 -7.92
N ASP A 338 -26.31 7.54 -7.26
CA ASP A 338 -26.44 7.53 -5.80
C ASP A 338 -27.12 6.25 -5.29
N ASP A 339 -28.06 5.70 -6.06
CA ASP A 339 -28.81 4.48 -5.71
C ASP A 339 -27.93 3.24 -5.92
N ARG A 340 -27.34 3.08 -7.12
CA ARG A 340 -26.53 1.90 -7.47
C ARG A 340 -25.20 2.29 -8.10
N TRP A 341 -24.14 2.18 -7.32
CA TRP A 341 -22.78 2.46 -7.77
C TRP A 341 -22.38 1.56 -8.95
N PRO A 342 -21.85 2.10 -10.05
CA PRO A 342 -21.21 1.30 -11.10
C PRO A 342 -20.21 0.28 -10.56
N LEU A 343 -19.50 0.60 -9.48
CA LEU A 343 -18.52 -0.29 -8.87
C LEU A 343 -19.14 -1.57 -8.25
N GLU A 344 -20.43 -1.56 -7.93
CA GLU A 344 -21.13 -2.75 -7.41
C GLU A 344 -21.44 -3.78 -8.50
N ASP A 345 -21.33 -3.39 -9.78
CA ASP A 345 -21.49 -4.28 -10.92
C ASP A 345 -20.12 -4.92 -11.27
N ILE A 346 -19.86 -6.06 -10.64
CA ILE A 346 -18.61 -6.83 -10.78
C ILE A 346 -18.86 -7.98 -11.77
N PRO A 347 -18.03 -8.15 -12.82
CA PRO A 347 -16.71 -7.52 -13.04
C PRO A 347 -16.74 -6.18 -13.78
N TRP A 348 -15.76 -5.33 -13.50
CA TRP A 348 -15.60 -4.04 -14.16
C TRP A 348 -15.07 -4.23 -15.57
N ARG A 349 -15.62 -3.45 -16.51
CA ARG A 349 -15.21 -3.43 -17.90
C ARG A 349 -14.46 -2.14 -18.23
N THR A 350 -13.22 -2.26 -18.70
CA THR A 350 -12.45 -1.10 -19.18
C THR A 350 -13.00 -0.57 -20.48
N THR A 351 -12.97 0.74 -20.67
CA THR A 351 -13.47 1.43 -21.87
C THR A 351 -12.42 1.41 -22.99
N GLY A 352 -11.15 1.64 -22.63
CA GLY A 352 -10.01 1.65 -23.54
C GLY A 352 -9.63 0.26 -24.04
N GLN A 353 -9.15 -0.61 -23.15
CA GLN A 353 -8.69 -1.96 -23.50
C GLN A 353 -9.86 -2.92 -23.79
N ARG A 354 -11.10 -2.55 -23.43
CA ARG A 354 -12.33 -3.34 -23.60
C ARG A 354 -12.27 -4.74 -22.98
N MET A 355 -11.54 -4.84 -21.87
CA MET A 355 -11.40 -6.07 -21.10
C MET A 355 -12.31 -6.01 -19.87
N GLU A 356 -12.74 -7.17 -19.40
CA GLU A 356 -13.62 -7.31 -18.24
C GLU A 356 -12.98 -8.30 -17.26
N SER A 357 -12.85 -7.90 -15.99
CA SER A 357 -12.22 -8.72 -14.95
C SER A 357 -12.51 -8.19 -13.55
N GLU A 358 -12.58 -9.10 -12.56
CA GLU A 358 -12.57 -8.78 -11.14
C GLU A 358 -11.35 -7.95 -10.74
N TYR A 359 -10.22 -8.14 -11.42
CA TYR A 359 -9.02 -7.33 -11.16
C TYR A 359 -9.30 -5.84 -11.42
N PHE A 360 -10.00 -5.50 -12.50
CA PHE A 360 -10.32 -4.10 -12.79
C PHE A 360 -11.30 -3.51 -11.76
N SER A 361 -12.25 -4.31 -11.26
CA SER A 361 -13.09 -3.90 -10.13
C SER A 361 -12.24 -3.61 -8.89
N LEU A 362 -11.24 -4.44 -8.60
CA LEU A 362 -10.31 -4.20 -7.50
C LEU A 362 -9.45 -2.96 -7.73
N CYS A 363 -9.02 -2.66 -8.96
CA CYS A 363 -8.33 -1.41 -9.26
C CYS A 363 -9.21 -0.19 -8.96
N VAL A 364 -10.45 -0.17 -9.44
CA VAL A 364 -11.37 0.96 -9.19
C VAL A 364 -11.69 1.08 -7.71
N ALA A 365 -11.92 -0.05 -7.02
CA ALA A 365 -12.08 -0.08 -5.56
C ALA A 365 -10.83 0.48 -4.85
N SER A 366 -9.62 0.15 -5.30
CA SER A 366 -8.37 0.69 -4.77
C SER A 366 -8.30 2.21 -4.89
N ILE A 367 -8.68 2.76 -6.05
CA ILE A 367 -8.69 4.22 -6.24
C ILE A 367 -9.75 4.87 -5.34
N LEU A 368 -10.92 4.25 -5.21
CA LEU A 368 -11.95 4.71 -4.28
C LEU A 368 -11.44 4.71 -2.83
N VAL A 369 -10.77 3.65 -2.38
CA VAL A 369 -10.17 3.58 -1.03
C VAL A 369 -9.23 4.76 -0.78
N HIS A 370 -8.36 5.11 -1.72
CA HIS A 370 -7.49 6.29 -1.57
C HIS A 370 -8.27 7.60 -1.41
N ASP A 371 -9.37 7.78 -2.16
CA ASP A 371 -10.24 8.94 -2.00
C ASP A 371 -10.95 8.95 -0.63
N LEU A 372 -11.40 7.78 -0.14
CA LEU A 372 -12.03 7.64 1.19
C LEU A 372 -11.06 8.03 2.32
N VAL A 373 -9.78 7.65 2.21
CA VAL A 373 -8.72 8.06 3.15
C VAL A 373 -8.66 9.59 3.24
N ARG A 374 -8.70 10.28 2.10
CA ARG A 374 -8.55 11.73 2.00
C ARG A 374 -9.76 12.49 2.54
N ARG A 375 -10.98 12.09 2.16
CA ARG A 375 -12.20 12.91 2.37
C ARG A 375 -12.95 12.66 3.67
N ARG A 376 -12.48 11.75 4.54
CA ARG A 376 -13.22 11.24 5.72
C ARG A 376 -14.63 10.78 5.32
N ALA A 377 -14.67 9.64 4.65
CA ALA A 377 -15.89 9.03 4.10
C ALA A 377 -17.07 8.95 5.07
N THR A 378 -18.29 8.94 4.51
CA THR A 378 -19.51 8.62 5.27
C THR A 378 -19.52 7.13 5.67
N GLU A 379 -20.29 6.79 6.70
CA GLU A 379 -20.42 5.37 7.11
C GLU A 379 -21.07 4.51 6.02
N ASP A 380 -21.99 5.09 5.23
CA ASP A 380 -22.63 4.39 4.11
C ASP A 380 -21.63 4.08 2.99
N ASP A 381 -20.83 5.06 2.59
CA ASP A 381 -19.76 4.88 1.59
C ASP A 381 -18.83 3.72 2.01
N LEU A 382 -18.46 3.68 3.30
CA LEU A 382 -17.58 2.65 3.85
C LEU A 382 -18.26 1.27 3.81
N ASN A 383 -19.51 1.16 4.28
CA ASN A 383 -20.23 -0.11 4.32
C ASN A 383 -20.45 -0.72 2.93
N ARG A 384 -20.77 0.11 1.92
CA ARG A 384 -20.87 -0.35 0.52
C ARG A 384 -19.52 -0.85 0.02
N THR A 385 -18.44 -0.13 0.31
CA THR A 385 -17.08 -0.52 -0.06
C THR A 385 -16.67 -1.85 0.59
N VAL A 386 -17.01 -2.08 1.87
CA VAL A 386 -16.77 -3.39 2.54
C VAL A 386 -17.45 -4.52 1.77
N GLY A 387 -18.72 -4.35 1.39
CA GLY A 387 -19.45 -5.36 0.61
C GLY A 387 -18.83 -5.64 -0.76
N ILE A 388 -18.28 -4.62 -1.42
CA ILE A 388 -17.53 -4.79 -2.67
C ILE A 388 -16.26 -5.63 -2.43
N MET A 389 -15.49 -5.34 -1.40
CA MET A 389 -14.25 -6.07 -1.08
C MET A 389 -14.52 -7.55 -0.76
N GLU A 390 -15.57 -7.85 0.01
CA GLU A 390 -15.98 -9.22 0.31
C GLU A 390 -16.40 -9.98 -0.95
N ARG A 391 -17.19 -9.34 -1.84
CA ARG A 391 -17.59 -9.93 -3.13
C ARG A 391 -16.38 -10.17 -4.05
N LEU A 392 -15.40 -9.27 -4.07
CA LEU A 392 -14.17 -9.47 -4.84
C LEU A 392 -13.36 -10.65 -4.31
N ALA A 393 -13.26 -10.80 -2.99
CA ALA A 393 -12.58 -11.93 -2.37
C ALA A 393 -13.25 -13.27 -2.68
N GLU A 394 -14.58 -13.30 -2.66
CA GLU A 394 -15.36 -14.49 -2.99
C GLU A 394 -15.22 -14.87 -4.47
N ARG A 395 -15.42 -13.90 -5.37
CA ARG A 395 -15.31 -14.11 -6.83
C ARG A 395 -13.89 -14.46 -7.27
N GLY A 396 -12.89 -13.89 -6.61
CA GLY A 396 -11.48 -14.22 -6.84
C GLY A 396 -11.00 -15.52 -6.18
N ARG A 397 -11.88 -16.29 -5.53
CA ARG A 397 -11.52 -17.55 -4.81
C ARG A 397 -10.42 -17.38 -3.76
N VAL A 398 -10.40 -16.21 -3.13
CA VAL A 398 -9.56 -15.94 -1.96
C VAL A 398 -10.22 -16.51 -0.71
N THR A 399 -11.53 -16.30 -0.56
CA THR A 399 -12.31 -16.72 0.62
C THR A 399 -13.25 -17.89 0.33
N ALA A 400 -13.48 -18.24 -0.93
CA ALA A 400 -14.39 -19.31 -1.34
C ALA A 400 -13.65 -20.54 -1.87
N SER A 401 -14.28 -21.71 -1.74
CA SER A 401 -13.78 -22.97 -2.31
C SER A 401 -13.82 -22.97 -3.84
N ILE A 402 -12.91 -23.72 -4.43
CA ILE A 402 -12.75 -23.82 -5.88
C ILE A 402 -13.83 -24.71 -6.49
N THR A 403 -14.28 -24.34 -7.69
CA THR A 403 -15.10 -25.21 -8.55
C THR A 403 -14.26 -25.80 -9.68
N ARG A 404 -14.68 -26.92 -10.27
CA ARG A 404 -13.90 -27.56 -11.35
C ARG A 404 -13.81 -26.63 -12.57
N LYS A 405 -12.61 -26.34 -13.06
CA LYS A 405 -12.32 -25.38 -14.17
C LYS A 405 -12.73 -23.94 -13.86
N ASP A 406 -12.51 -23.48 -12.63
CA ASP A 406 -12.83 -22.11 -12.24
C ASP A 406 -11.92 -21.08 -12.95
N SER A 407 -12.51 -20.15 -13.71
CA SER A 407 -11.75 -19.11 -14.41
C SER A 407 -11.09 -18.11 -13.47
N ALA A 408 -11.55 -18.00 -12.22
CA ALA A 408 -10.97 -17.12 -11.22
C ALA A 408 -9.52 -17.50 -10.85
N VAL A 409 -9.10 -18.75 -11.12
CA VAL A 409 -7.70 -19.18 -10.92
C VAL A 409 -6.74 -18.35 -11.77
N LEU A 410 -7.17 -17.87 -12.94
CA LEU A 410 -6.38 -17.03 -13.83
C LEU A 410 -5.97 -15.69 -13.20
N LEU A 411 -6.69 -15.21 -12.17
CA LEU A 411 -6.30 -14.03 -11.39
C LEU A 411 -5.01 -14.25 -10.59
N HIS A 412 -4.64 -15.51 -10.33
CA HIS A 412 -3.49 -15.90 -9.52
C HIS A 412 -2.38 -16.49 -10.38
N ASN A 413 -2.70 -17.41 -11.30
CA ASN A 413 -1.74 -18.06 -12.20
C ASN A 413 -2.40 -18.39 -13.56
N PRO A 414 -1.87 -17.91 -14.70
CA PRO A 414 -0.65 -17.12 -14.85
C PRO A 414 -0.75 -15.67 -14.38
N GLY A 415 -1.95 -15.18 -14.07
CA GLY A 415 -2.25 -13.77 -13.83
C GLY A 415 -3.06 -13.17 -14.98
N LEU A 416 -3.51 -11.94 -14.82
CA LEU A 416 -4.22 -11.19 -15.86
C LEU A 416 -3.22 -10.54 -16.83
N ALA A 417 -3.26 -10.95 -18.10
CA ALA A 417 -2.42 -10.40 -19.15
C ALA A 417 -3.04 -9.14 -19.79
N LEU A 418 -2.35 -8.01 -19.66
CA LEU A 418 -2.77 -6.70 -20.14
C LEU A 418 -2.01 -6.32 -21.43
N PRO A 419 -2.68 -6.14 -22.58
CA PRO A 419 -2.01 -5.72 -23.81
C PRO A 419 -1.56 -4.26 -23.73
N LEU A 420 -0.32 -3.99 -24.14
CA LEU A 420 0.32 -2.68 -24.08
C LEU A 420 0.21 -1.98 -25.43
N ALA A 421 -0.70 -1.01 -25.52
CA ALA A 421 -0.96 -0.28 -26.76
C ALA A 421 0.20 0.70 -27.06
N SER A 422 0.73 0.60 -28.27
CA SER A 422 1.74 1.51 -28.82
C SER A 422 1.36 1.89 -30.24
N ASP A 423 1.58 3.17 -30.60
CA ASP A 423 1.38 3.67 -31.95
C ASP A 423 2.65 3.52 -32.83
N HIS A 424 3.79 3.10 -32.26
CA HIS A 424 4.96 2.60 -33.02
C HIS A 424 5.27 1.18 -32.56
N PRO A 425 5.07 0.17 -33.40
CA PRO A 425 5.62 -1.14 -33.09
C PRO A 425 7.14 -1.06 -33.18
N LEU A 426 7.83 -1.33 -32.07
CA LEU A 426 9.28 -1.59 -32.01
C LEU A 426 9.61 -3.07 -32.29
N GLY A 427 8.57 -3.90 -32.46
CA GLY A 427 8.64 -5.34 -32.55
C GLY A 427 7.23 -5.94 -32.36
N PRO A 428 7.12 -7.23 -32.01
CA PRO A 428 5.83 -7.86 -31.74
C PRO A 428 5.07 -7.14 -30.60
N PRO A 429 3.71 -7.16 -30.61
CA PRO A 429 2.92 -6.54 -29.55
C PRO A 429 3.27 -7.10 -28.16
N MET A 430 3.37 -6.21 -27.17
CA MET A 430 3.76 -6.57 -25.80
C MET A 430 2.54 -6.69 -24.90
N ARG A 431 2.68 -7.47 -23.83
CA ARG A 431 1.73 -7.56 -22.72
C ARG A 431 2.46 -7.49 -21.37
N TRP A 432 1.73 -7.03 -20.36
CA TRP A 432 2.13 -6.99 -18.95
C TRP A 432 1.25 -7.94 -18.14
N THR A 433 1.81 -8.81 -17.32
CA THR A 433 1.01 -9.80 -16.57
C THR A 433 0.92 -9.43 -15.10
N MET A 434 -0.30 -9.35 -14.59
CA MET A 434 -0.62 -8.94 -13.22
C MET A 434 -1.02 -10.16 -12.39
N THR A 435 -0.26 -10.46 -11.33
CA THR A 435 -0.44 -11.68 -10.51
C THR A 435 -0.86 -11.39 -9.07
N ASP A 436 -0.91 -10.12 -8.69
CA ASP A 436 -0.97 -9.63 -7.31
C ASP A 436 -2.39 -9.37 -6.79
N PHE A 437 -3.43 -9.94 -7.43
CA PHE A 437 -4.83 -9.74 -7.05
C PHE A 437 -5.07 -9.92 -5.54
N SER A 438 -4.63 -11.04 -4.98
CA SER A 438 -4.81 -11.33 -3.54
C SER A 438 -4.04 -10.39 -2.63
N ALA A 439 -2.83 -9.98 -3.04
CA ALA A 439 -2.00 -9.07 -2.25
C ALA A 439 -2.56 -7.64 -2.28
N GLN A 440 -3.03 -7.18 -3.44
CA GLN A 440 -3.71 -5.90 -3.58
C GLN A 440 -5.02 -5.87 -2.78
N LEU A 441 -5.80 -6.95 -2.83
CA LEU A 441 -7.01 -7.12 -2.02
C LEU A 441 -6.70 -7.00 -0.52
N LEU A 442 -5.64 -7.66 -0.04
CA LEU A 442 -5.18 -7.57 1.34
C LEU A 442 -4.79 -6.14 1.73
N LYS A 443 -3.94 -5.48 0.92
CA LYS A 443 -3.47 -4.11 1.16
C LYS A 443 -4.66 -3.16 1.32
N ARG A 444 -5.63 -3.19 0.39
CA ARG A 444 -6.81 -2.32 0.46
C ARG A 444 -7.74 -2.65 1.62
N THR A 445 -7.88 -3.93 1.96
CA THR A 445 -8.69 -4.34 3.13
C THR A 445 -8.08 -3.80 4.43
N ILE A 446 -6.75 -3.89 4.60
CA ILE A 446 -6.05 -3.33 5.77
C ILE A 446 -6.18 -1.80 5.81
N GLN A 447 -6.03 -1.12 4.67
CA GLN A 447 -6.22 0.33 4.59
C GLN A 447 -7.65 0.75 4.97
N LEU A 448 -8.66 -0.01 4.55
CA LEU A 448 -10.04 0.22 4.97
C LEU A 448 -10.26 -0.05 6.48
N CYS A 449 -9.61 -1.07 7.06
CA CYS A 449 -9.65 -1.30 8.52
C CYS A 449 -9.18 -0.07 9.28
N ALA A 450 -8.08 0.55 8.83
CA ALA A 450 -7.47 1.72 9.45
C ALA A 450 -8.34 2.98 9.36
N LEU A 451 -9.26 3.03 8.38
CA LEU A 451 -10.22 4.13 8.23
C LEU A 451 -11.51 3.93 9.01
N SER A 452 -11.90 2.67 9.23
CA SER A 452 -13.19 2.36 9.81
C SER A 452 -13.29 2.89 11.23
N ARG A 453 -14.35 3.67 11.49
CA ARG A 453 -14.76 4.08 12.84
C ARG A 453 -15.92 3.26 13.37
N ASN A 454 -16.46 2.37 12.54
CA ASN A 454 -17.55 1.48 12.89
C ASN A 454 -16.98 0.11 13.27
N VAL A 455 -17.27 -0.35 14.49
CA VAL A 455 -16.78 -1.61 15.04
C VAL A 455 -17.21 -2.81 14.18
N ALA A 456 -18.43 -2.82 13.66
CA ALA A 456 -18.94 -3.92 12.84
C ALA A 456 -18.23 -3.99 11.48
N ALA A 457 -18.07 -2.85 10.79
CA ALA A 457 -17.33 -2.78 9.53
C ALA A 457 -15.85 -3.14 9.73
N HIS A 458 -15.23 -2.65 10.80
CA HIS A 458 -13.85 -2.96 11.15
C HIS A 458 -13.65 -4.46 11.43
N THR A 459 -14.58 -5.09 12.17
CA THR A 459 -14.51 -6.53 12.46
C THR A 459 -14.59 -7.36 11.18
N ARG A 460 -15.52 -7.03 10.27
CA ARG A 460 -15.66 -7.71 8.97
C ARG A 460 -14.41 -7.56 8.11
N LEU A 461 -13.87 -6.36 8.01
CA LEU A 461 -12.65 -6.08 7.27
C LEU A 461 -11.43 -6.81 7.86
N LEU A 462 -11.30 -6.85 9.19
CA LEU A 462 -10.21 -7.58 9.85
C LEU A 462 -10.29 -9.08 9.57
N GLN A 463 -11.49 -9.67 9.66
CA GLN A 463 -11.71 -11.07 9.30
C GLN A 463 -11.39 -11.34 7.82
N LEU A 464 -11.77 -10.42 6.92
CA LEU A 464 -11.45 -10.52 5.50
C LEU A 464 -9.94 -10.44 5.25
N ALA A 465 -9.24 -9.55 5.95
CA ALA A 465 -7.79 -9.42 5.87
C ALA A 465 -7.09 -10.71 6.36
N GLU A 466 -7.52 -11.28 7.49
CA GLU A 466 -6.97 -12.53 8.02
C GLU A 466 -7.17 -13.72 7.07
N ARG A 467 -8.36 -13.84 6.46
CA ARG A 467 -8.63 -14.90 5.46
C ARG A 467 -7.83 -14.71 4.17
N THR A 468 -7.65 -13.47 3.73
CA THR A 468 -6.82 -13.15 2.56
C THR A 468 -5.35 -13.42 2.85
N MET A 469 -4.91 -13.11 4.07
CA MET A 469 -3.56 -13.43 4.53
C MET A 469 -3.33 -14.94 4.62
N ASP A 470 -4.30 -15.73 5.11
CA ASP A 470 -4.23 -17.20 5.07
C ASP A 470 -4.01 -17.71 3.64
N HIS A 471 -4.82 -17.22 2.71
CA HIS A 471 -4.68 -17.57 1.30
C HIS A 471 -3.29 -17.21 0.75
N LEU A 472 -2.73 -16.04 1.06
CA LEU A 472 -1.37 -15.72 0.64
C LEU A 472 -0.33 -16.59 1.36
N TRP A 473 -0.51 -16.85 2.66
CA TRP A 473 0.47 -17.59 3.46
C TRP A 473 0.61 -19.06 3.04
N THR A 474 -0.50 -19.69 2.63
CA THR A 474 -0.47 -21.05 2.08
C THR A 474 0.27 -21.13 0.74
N ARG A 475 0.39 -20.02 0.00
CA ARG A 475 1.15 -19.93 -1.26
C ARG A 475 2.66 -19.75 -1.06
N ARG A 476 3.17 -19.88 0.16
CA ARG A 476 4.63 -19.83 0.38
C ARG A 476 5.29 -21.07 -0.21
N ILE A 477 6.45 -20.87 -0.83
CA ILE A 477 7.31 -21.96 -1.29
C ILE A 477 7.82 -22.73 -0.08
N THR A 478 7.64 -24.04 -0.09
CA THR A 478 7.95 -24.93 1.06
C THR A 478 9.31 -25.61 0.96
N ASP A 479 9.90 -25.68 -0.22
CA ASP A 479 11.14 -26.41 -0.54
C ASP A 479 11.94 -25.71 -1.67
N GLY A 480 13.24 -26.05 -1.78
CA GLY A 480 14.16 -25.44 -2.74
C GLY A 480 14.74 -24.08 -2.35
N ASP A 481 15.30 -23.36 -3.32
CA ASP A 481 16.01 -22.09 -3.08
C ASP A 481 15.08 -20.93 -2.71
N GLY A 482 13.81 -21.02 -3.10
CA GLY A 482 12.77 -20.01 -2.80
C GLY A 482 12.07 -20.19 -1.45
N VAL A 483 12.50 -21.13 -0.59
CA VAL A 483 11.80 -21.47 0.67
C VAL A 483 11.43 -20.24 1.49
N GLY A 484 10.15 -20.15 1.81
CA GLY A 484 9.59 -19.10 2.65
C GLY A 484 9.29 -17.79 1.91
N LEU A 485 9.59 -17.69 0.62
CA LEU A 485 9.14 -16.63 -0.28
C LEU A 485 7.87 -17.08 -1.02
N TRP A 486 7.36 -16.20 -1.89
CA TRP A 486 6.23 -16.47 -2.80
C TRP A 486 6.78 -16.63 -4.21
N ASP A 487 6.09 -17.30 -5.14
CA ASP A 487 4.68 -17.66 -5.11
C ASP A 487 4.44 -19.10 -5.58
N ASN A 488 3.79 -19.91 -4.74
CA ASN A 488 3.34 -21.27 -5.02
C ASN A 488 1.80 -21.31 -5.07
N VAL A 489 1.23 -20.88 -6.20
CA VAL A 489 -0.22 -20.92 -6.43
C VAL A 489 -0.76 -22.37 -6.45
N HIS A 490 0.07 -23.32 -6.88
CA HIS A 490 -0.29 -24.73 -6.95
C HIS A 490 -0.66 -25.33 -5.58
N ALA A 491 -0.08 -24.82 -4.49
CA ALA A 491 -0.42 -25.22 -3.12
C ALA A 491 -1.90 -25.01 -2.76
N ILE A 492 -2.57 -24.03 -3.37
CA ILE A 492 -4.01 -23.77 -3.18
C ILE A 492 -4.84 -24.30 -4.34
N PHE A 493 -4.28 -24.21 -5.56
CA PHE A 493 -4.95 -24.60 -6.79
C PHE A 493 -4.15 -25.72 -7.47
N PRO A 494 -4.36 -27.00 -7.11
CA PRO A 494 -3.58 -28.13 -7.65
C PRO A 494 -3.70 -28.31 -9.16
N ASP A 495 -4.75 -27.77 -9.79
CA ASP A 495 -4.93 -27.81 -11.24
C ASP A 495 -4.09 -26.71 -11.97
N SER A 496 -3.46 -25.80 -11.23
CA SER A 496 -2.61 -24.74 -11.81
C SER A 496 -1.18 -25.24 -12.10
N ALA A 497 -0.53 -24.63 -13.09
CA ALA A 497 0.83 -25.00 -13.46
C ALA A 497 1.82 -24.76 -12.32
N ASP A 498 2.64 -25.76 -12.03
CA ASP A 498 3.75 -25.65 -11.07
C ASP A 498 4.89 -24.82 -11.67
N ARG A 499 5.30 -23.78 -10.96
CA ARG A 499 6.37 -22.83 -11.36
C ARG A 499 7.76 -23.25 -10.87
N GLN A 500 7.95 -24.51 -10.48
CA GLN A 500 9.26 -25.06 -10.08
C GLN A 500 9.92 -24.26 -8.95
N ASN A 501 9.14 -23.80 -7.97
CA ASN A 501 9.62 -23.11 -6.76
C ASN A 501 10.47 -21.84 -6.99
N GLN A 502 10.37 -21.19 -8.16
CA GLN A 502 11.01 -19.88 -8.37
C GLN A 502 10.22 -18.76 -7.67
N PRO A 503 10.90 -17.84 -6.95
CA PRO A 503 10.20 -16.78 -6.24
C PRO A 503 9.65 -15.70 -7.19
N SER A 504 8.41 -15.29 -6.95
CA SER A 504 7.80 -14.06 -7.45
C SER A 504 8.13 -12.90 -6.52
N TRP A 505 8.95 -11.97 -7.00
CA TRP A 505 9.33 -10.76 -6.28
C TRP A 505 8.16 -9.79 -6.14
N THR A 506 7.30 -9.66 -7.14
CA THR A 506 6.05 -8.90 -7.04
C THR A 506 5.20 -9.34 -5.85
N ILE A 507 4.92 -10.65 -5.70
CA ILE A 507 4.09 -11.09 -4.57
C ILE A 507 4.81 -10.94 -3.23
N THR A 508 6.10 -11.25 -3.19
CA THR A 508 6.91 -11.14 -1.97
C THR A 508 6.97 -9.69 -1.47
N GLU A 509 7.20 -8.74 -2.37
CA GLU A 509 7.21 -7.30 -2.09
C GLU A 509 5.82 -6.84 -1.62
N ARG A 510 4.75 -7.18 -2.35
CA ARG A 510 3.38 -6.78 -1.97
C ARG A 510 2.94 -7.33 -0.62
N VAL A 511 3.33 -8.56 -0.28
CA VAL A 511 3.07 -9.13 1.06
C VAL A 511 3.86 -8.36 2.13
N THR A 512 5.10 -7.95 1.82
CA THR A 512 5.91 -7.10 2.71
C THR A 512 5.23 -5.76 2.97
N GLU A 513 4.75 -5.07 1.92
CA GLU A 513 3.97 -3.83 2.06
C GLU A 513 2.72 -4.04 2.94
N CYS A 514 2.00 -5.15 2.75
CA CYS A 514 0.83 -5.49 3.56
C CYS A 514 1.19 -5.64 5.04
N MET A 515 2.34 -6.23 5.37
CA MET A 515 2.76 -6.36 6.76
C MET A 515 3.13 -5.02 7.38
N VAL A 516 3.78 -4.12 6.64
CA VAL A 516 4.03 -2.75 7.10
C VAL A 516 2.71 -2.01 7.35
N ALA A 517 1.75 -2.10 6.42
CA ALA A 517 0.42 -1.51 6.58
C ALA A 517 -0.33 -2.11 7.79
N ALA A 518 -0.23 -3.43 8.01
CA ALA A 518 -0.85 -4.09 9.16
C ALA A 518 -0.20 -3.65 10.48
N GLN A 519 1.12 -3.43 10.51
CA GLN A 519 1.78 -2.89 11.69
C GLN A 519 1.29 -1.47 12.02
N GLN A 520 1.14 -0.62 11.00
CA GLN A 520 0.56 0.71 11.18
C GLN A 520 -0.88 0.62 11.73
N LEU A 521 -1.71 -0.28 11.21
CA LEU A 521 -3.05 -0.55 11.73
C LEU A 521 -3.04 -0.92 13.22
N TYR A 522 -2.20 -1.88 13.64
CA TYR A 522 -2.15 -2.32 15.04
C TYR A 522 -1.54 -1.30 16.01
N ASN A 523 -0.79 -0.32 15.50
CA ASN A 523 -0.31 0.81 16.30
C ASN A 523 -1.38 1.89 16.54
N GLN A 524 -2.52 1.81 15.85
CA GLN A 524 -3.63 2.75 16.07
C GLN A 524 -4.35 2.44 17.38
N SER A 525 -4.97 3.48 17.96
CA SER A 525 -5.84 3.28 19.12
C SER A 525 -7.09 2.48 18.73
N PRO A 526 -7.58 1.60 19.61
CA PRO A 526 -8.83 0.87 19.37
C PRO A 526 -10.00 1.80 19.03
N ILE A 527 -10.94 1.30 18.22
CA ILE A 527 -12.16 2.05 17.89
C ILE A 527 -12.94 2.34 19.16
N ARG A 528 -13.34 3.60 19.31
CA ARG A 528 -14.18 4.05 20.42
C ARG A 528 -15.62 3.58 20.20
N SER A 529 -16.23 3.03 21.24
CA SER A 529 -17.67 2.77 21.30
C SER A 529 -18.27 3.53 22.47
N ALA A 530 -19.45 4.13 22.28
CA ALA A 530 -20.13 4.90 23.32
C ALA A 530 -20.57 4.00 24.49
N GLU A 531 -20.96 2.75 24.23
CA GLU A 531 -21.48 1.82 25.23
C GLU A 531 -20.43 1.44 26.30
N PRO A 532 -19.24 0.90 25.95
CA PRO A 532 -18.19 0.62 26.94
C PRO A 532 -17.73 1.88 27.67
N THR A 533 -17.70 3.04 27.01
CA THR A 533 -17.31 4.30 27.65
C THR A 533 -18.32 4.73 28.72
N ALA A 534 -19.62 4.63 28.42
CA ALA A 534 -20.69 4.94 29.36
C ALA A 534 -20.68 3.97 30.55
N LEU A 535 -20.50 2.66 30.29
CA LEU A 535 -20.37 1.66 31.35
C LEU A 535 -19.13 1.91 32.22
N ALA A 536 -17.97 2.16 31.61
CA ALA A 536 -16.74 2.48 32.35
C ALA A 536 -16.93 3.71 33.24
N HIS A 537 -17.59 4.77 32.73
CA HIS A 537 -17.91 5.96 33.51
C HIS A 537 -18.76 5.63 34.75
N ALA A 538 -19.82 4.84 34.58
CA ALA A 538 -20.71 4.45 35.67
C ALA A 538 -19.94 3.66 36.75
N LEU A 539 -19.16 2.65 36.35
CA LEU A 539 -18.36 1.82 37.26
C LEU A 539 -17.28 2.64 37.98
N LEU A 540 -16.62 3.57 37.29
CA LEU A 540 -15.63 4.46 37.89
C LEU A 540 -16.25 5.39 38.93
N SER A 541 -17.45 5.90 38.67
CA SER A 541 -18.18 6.76 39.60
C SER A 541 -18.52 6.00 40.89
N GLU A 542 -19.04 4.77 40.76
CA GLU A 542 -19.35 3.89 41.89
C GLU A 542 -18.09 3.52 42.68
N ALA A 543 -17.03 3.05 42.00
CA ALA A 543 -15.77 2.68 42.63
C ALA A 543 -15.14 3.84 43.41
N THR A 544 -15.25 5.07 42.88
CA THR A 544 -14.76 6.27 43.55
C THR A 544 -15.53 6.55 44.83
N HIS A 545 -16.86 6.41 44.78
CA HIS A 545 -17.71 6.62 45.94
C HIS A 545 -17.45 5.60 47.05
N LEU A 546 -17.33 4.31 46.68
CA LEU A 546 -17.03 3.23 47.62
C LEU A 546 -15.64 3.37 48.24
N LEU A 547 -14.61 3.69 47.45
CA LEU A 547 -13.27 3.95 47.99
C LEU A 547 -13.29 5.14 48.98
N GLY A 548 -13.99 6.22 48.64
CA GLY A 548 -14.13 7.37 49.54
C GLY A 548 -14.84 6.99 50.85
N THR A 549 -15.84 6.10 50.78
CA THR A 549 -16.54 5.57 51.95
C THR A 549 -15.60 4.73 52.82
N GLU A 550 -14.84 3.81 52.21
CA GLU A 550 -13.87 2.97 52.92
C GLU A 550 -12.80 3.81 53.64
N GLN A 551 -12.32 4.88 52.99
CA GLN A 551 -11.34 5.81 53.58
C GLN A 551 -11.90 6.68 54.71
N LEU A 552 -13.22 6.92 54.75
CA LEU A 552 -13.88 7.66 55.83
C LEU A 552 -14.17 6.77 57.03
N GLU A 553 -14.52 5.51 56.80
CA GLU A 553 -14.93 4.58 57.85
C GLU A 553 -13.74 3.93 58.58
N GLN A 554 -12.54 3.97 57.99
CA GLN A 554 -11.32 3.42 58.60
C GLN A 554 -10.34 4.50 59.11
N PRO A 555 -9.62 4.26 60.23
CA PRO A 555 -8.46 5.06 60.59
C PRO A 555 -7.39 4.94 59.49
N ALA A 556 -6.66 6.02 59.23
CA ALA A 556 -5.61 6.02 58.21
C ALA A 556 -4.64 4.83 58.42
N PRO A 557 -4.53 3.91 57.45
CA PRO A 557 -3.72 2.71 57.62
C PRO A 557 -2.24 3.06 57.80
N ILE A 558 -1.53 2.26 58.60
CA ILE A 558 -0.07 2.38 58.69
C ILE A 558 0.51 2.12 57.30
N ALA A 559 1.34 3.01 56.78
CA ALA A 559 1.78 3.03 55.38
C ALA A 559 2.52 1.75 54.88
N LYS A 560 2.93 0.86 55.80
CA LYS A 560 3.58 -0.44 55.52
C LYS A 560 2.72 -1.67 55.86
N SER A 561 1.46 -1.47 56.23
CA SER A 561 0.51 -2.56 56.49
C SER A 561 0.03 -3.17 55.16
N GLN A 562 -0.44 -4.42 55.23
CA GLN A 562 -1.04 -5.11 54.09
C GLN A 562 -2.29 -4.36 53.57
N GLU A 563 -3.13 -3.84 54.48
CA GLU A 563 -4.29 -2.99 54.15
C GLU A 563 -3.88 -1.68 53.46
N GLY A 564 -2.81 -1.02 53.93
CA GLY A 564 -2.29 0.19 53.30
C GLY A 564 -1.69 -0.04 51.91
N ALA A 565 -1.12 -1.22 51.65
CA ALA A 565 -0.67 -1.62 50.33
C ALA A 565 -1.85 -1.91 49.39
N GLU A 566 -2.91 -2.55 49.90
CA GLU A 566 -4.12 -2.88 49.16
C GLU A 566 -4.86 -1.61 48.69
N LEU A 567 -5.10 -0.67 49.60
CA LEU A 567 -5.74 0.62 49.29
C LEU A 567 -4.93 1.44 48.27
N LYS A 568 -3.59 1.45 48.38
CA LYS A 568 -2.73 2.09 47.37
C LYS A 568 -2.82 1.42 46.01
N GLY A 569 -2.94 0.09 45.98
CA GLY A 569 -3.18 -0.67 44.75
C GLY A 569 -4.51 -0.29 44.12
N ILE A 570 -5.58 -0.24 44.91
CA ILE A 570 -6.92 0.20 44.47
C ILE A 570 -6.86 1.63 43.89
N GLU A 571 -6.21 2.57 44.57
CA GLU A 571 -6.02 3.94 44.07
C GLU A 571 -5.25 4.01 42.76
N ALA A 572 -4.18 3.20 42.63
CA ALA A 572 -3.38 3.15 41.42
C ALA A 572 -4.17 2.60 40.23
N ASP A 573 -4.93 1.52 40.44
CA ASP A 573 -5.78 0.92 39.42
C ASP A 573 -6.94 1.84 39.03
N LEU A 574 -7.56 2.52 39.99
CA LEU A 574 -8.61 3.52 39.71
C LEU A 574 -8.07 4.71 38.91
N ARG A 575 -6.87 5.21 39.24
CA ARG A 575 -6.20 6.28 38.48
C ARG A 575 -5.87 5.82 37.07
N ARG A 576 -5.38 4.58 36.92
CA ARG A 576 -5.09 3.98 35.61
C ARG A 576 -6.36 3.82 34.79
N ALA A 577 -7.43 3.29 35.38
CA ALA A 577 -8.73 3.12 34.74
C ALA A 577 -9.28 4.46 34.21
N ARG A 578 -9.17 5.55 34.98
CA ARG A 578 -9.52 6.91 34.52
C ARG A 578 -8.67 7.37 33.34
N SER A 579 -7.34 7.17 33.39
CA SER A 579 -6.47 7.56 32.27
C SER A 579 -6.72 6.79 30.97
N LEU A 580 -7.29 5.58 31.08
CA LEU A 580 -7.61 4.72 29.95
C LEU A 580 -9.03 4.93 29.41
N LEU A 581 -9.86 5.72 30.07
CA LEU A 581 -11.28 5.86 29.74
C LEU A 581 -11.52 6.29 28.28
N ASP A 582 -10.72 7.25 27.81
CA ASP A 582 -10.84 7.82 26.46
C ASP A 582 -10.11 7.03 25.37
N THR A 583 -9.24 6.10 25.74
CA THR A 583 -8.34 5.38 24.83
C THR A 583 -8.61 3.88 24.76
N GLN A 584 -9.00 3.27 25.88
CA GLN A 584 -9.25 1.84 26.05
C GLN A 584 -10.42 1.62 27.04
N PRO A 585 -11.66 1.99 26.67
CA PRO A 585 -12.80 1.94 27.58
C PRO A 585 -13.11 0.53 28.10
N GLY A 586 -12.83 -0.51 27.30
CA GLY A 586 -12.96 -1.91 27.76
C GLY A 586 -11.96 -2.27 28.87
N THR A 587 -10.69 -1.86 28.74
CA THR A 587 -9.69 -2.03 29.80
C THR A 587 -10.04 -1.21 31.04
N SER A 588 -10.55 0.01 30.84
CA SER A 588 -11.07 0.87 31.91
C SER A 588 -12.21 0.18 32.68
N CYS A 589 -13.19 -0.42 31.98
CA CYS A 589 -14.24 -1.25 32.59
C CYS A 589 -13.66 -2.39 33.42
N ALA A 590 -12.73 -3.18 32.85
CA ALA A 590 -12.16 -4.34 33.53
C ALA A 590 -11.42 -3.96 34.81
N LEU A 591 -10.65 -2.86 34.79
CA LEU A 591 -9.98 -2.33 35.97
C LEU A 591 -10.99 -1.81 37.01
N ALA A 592 -12.04 -1.11 36.59
CA ALA A 592 -13.08 -0.62 37.49
C ALA A 592 -13.84 -1.79 38.16
N LEU A 593 -14.18 -2.85 37.43
CA LEU A 593 -14.78 -4.07 37.99
C LEU A 593 -13.85 -4.75 39.00
N ASN A 594 -12.54 -4.83 38.70
CA ASN A 594 -11.56 -5.38 39.64
C ASN A 594 -11.48 -4.55 40.93
N VAL A 595 -11.47 -3.22 40.82
CA VAL A 595 -11.51 -2.31 41.97
C VAL A 595 -12.77 -2.53 42.81
N LEU A 596 -13.95 -2.61 42.17
CA LEU A 596 -15.22 -2.86 42.87
C LEU A 596 -15.19 -4.20 43.61
N SER A 597 -14.66 -5.25 42.99
CA SER A 597 -14.50 -6.57 43.64
C SER A 597 -13.62 -6.48 44.89
N ARG A 598 -12.51 -5.76 44.83
CA ARG A 598 -11.58 -5.61 45.95
C ARG A 598 -12.17 -4.76 47.09
N LEU A 599 -12.94 -3.73 46.75
CA LEU A 599 -13.66 -2.91 47.73
C LEU A 599 -14.76 -3.73 48.44
N ASP A 600 -15.48 -4.59 47.71
CA ASP A 600 -16.43 -5.52 48.30
C ASP A 600 -15.76 -6.52 49.26
N ASP A 601 -14.58 -7.05 48.89
CA ASP A 601 -13.80 -7.94 49.76
C ASP A 601 -13.42 -7.25 51.08
N LEU A 602 -12.99 -5.98 51.03
CA LEU A 602 -12.69 -5.18 52.23
C LEU A 602 -13.95 -4.94 53.08
N ALA A 603 -15.06 -4.58 52.44
CA ALA A 603 -16.33 -4.36 53.13
C ALA A 603 -16.85 -5.64 53.82
N ARG A 604 -16.70 -6.80 53.18
CA ARG A 604 -17.07 -8.11 53.73
C ARG A 604 -16.16 -8.54 54.88
N ALA A 605 -14.84 -8.35 54.75
CA ALA A 605 -13.89 -8.62 55.82
C ALA A 605 -14.23 -7.82 57.09
N ARG A 606 -14.62 -6.56 56.92
CA ARG A 606 -15.12 -5.70 58.01
C ARG A 606 -16.42 -6.21 58.62
N ALA A 607 -17.41 -6.61 57.81
CA ALA A 607 -18.66 -7.15 58.31
C ALA A 607 -18.45 -8.42 59.16
N ALA A 608 -17.51 -9.28 58.74
CA ALA A 608 -17.11 -10.46 59.51
C ALA A 608 -16.36 -10.11 60.80
N GLY A 609 -15.46 -9.11 60.76
CA GLY A 609 -14.73 -8.63 61.94
C GLY A 609 -15.59 -7.93 62.98
N SER A 610 -16.67 -7.27 62.56
CA SER A 610 -17.63 -6.57 63.44
C SER A 610 -18.69 -7.48 64.07
N GLN A 611 -18.96 -8.66 63.49
CA GLN A 611 -19.83 -9.70 64.08
C GLN A 611 -19.11 -10.63 65.07
N GLY A 612 -17.78 -10.57 65.14
CA GLY A 612 -16.94 -11.39 66.01
C GLY A 612 -16.54 -10.74 67.35
N VAL A 613 -17.12 -9.59 67.71
CA VAL A 613 -16.86 -8.84 68.95
C VAL A 613 -18.04 -8.91 69.90
#